data_AF-A0AA88IQG7-F1
#
_entry.id   AF-A0AA88IQG7-F1
#
_cell.length_a   1.000
_cell.length_b   1.000
_cell.length_c   1.000
_cell.angle_alpha   90.00
_cell.angle_beta   90.00
_cell.angle_gamma   90.00
#
_symmetry.space_group_name_H-M   'P 1'
#
loop_
_entity.id
_entity.type
_entity.pdbx_description
1 polymer ?
#
loop_
_entity_poly.entity_id
_entity_poly.type
_entity_poly.pdbx_seq_one_letter_code
_entity_poly.pdbx_strand_id
1 'polypeptide(L)'
;MSAVCFSLRRCGVAVTRSTVLTVTARYAQAAAAAQPRIKTFQIYRWDPDKPGDKPHMQTYEVDLDMCGPMVLDALIKIKNEVDSTLTFRRSCREGICGSCAMNINGGNTLACLNRIDTNTSKVTKIYPLPHMYVVKDLVPDMNNFYAQYKSIEPYLKRKDESQQGKEQYLQSVDDRQKLDGLYECIMCACCSTSCPSYWWNGDKYLGPAVLMQAYRWMVDSRDEYTEERLAKLQDPFSLYRCHTIMNCTKTCPKGLNPGKAIAEIKKMMATYKEKKPDVEDIFLASGKGRGQNPNPVGGASGCQSQCIGDRELRELSRSEQKCEENQVCIMRACVLLLLGLPVLMAQQTSYLDYGDPDPFDYGHNPELSPQLPAGQTALELQTEPTEPGPLDCREEKYPCTRLYSVHQPCKQCLNNICFYSLRRVYVINKEICERTVCAHEELIRADLCRDQFPRCSVAAVIGQCGTLGGNCGKSCGGC
;
A
#
# COMPACT_ATOMS: atom_id res chain seq x y z
N MET A 1 42.97 -20.05 -77.95
CA MET A 1 42.62 -21.15 -78.87
C MET A 1 42.83 -22.46 -78.15
N SER A 2 41.79 -23.30 -78.19
CA SER A 2 41.77 -24.77 -78.19
C SER A 2 42.66 -25.57 -77.23
N ALA A 3 41.95 -26.20 -76.28
CA ALA A 3 41.99 -27.59 -75.81
C ALA A 3 43.04 -28.57 -76.38
N VAL A 4 43.41 -29.59 -75.58
CA VAL A 4 43.22 -31.03 -75.88
C VAL A 4 43.75 -31.99 -74.78
N CYS A 5 42.95 -33.04 -74.53
CA CYS A 5 43.16 -34.43 -74.04
C CYS A 5 43.91 -34.87 -72.76
N PHE A 6 43.14 -35.53 -71.88
CA PHE A 6 43.24 -36.92 -71.33
C PHE A 6 44.57 -37.71 -71.28
N SER A 7 44.89 -38.27 -70.10
CA SER A 7 45.33 -39.68 -69.93
C SER A 7 45.29 -40.16 -68.46
N LEU A 8 45.36 -41.48 -68.28
CA LEU A 8 44.95 -42.35 -67.16
C LEU A 8 45.98 -42.58 -66.02
N ARG A 9 45.42 -42.80 -64.82
CA ARG A 9 45.71 -43.79 -63.73
C ARG A 9 47.05 -43.85 -62.96
N ARG A 10 46.84 -43.82 -61.62
CA ARG A 10 47.45 -44.56 -60.48
C ARG A 10 48.92 -44.30 -60.11
N CYS A 11 49.13 -43.68 -58.94
CA CYS A 11 49.53 -44.33 -57.68
C CYS A 11 50.11 -43.31 -56.67
N GLY A 12 49.69 -43.42 -55.41
CA GLY A 12 50.58 -43.34 -54.25
C GLY A 12 51.27 -42.03 -53.86
N VAL A 13 50.69 -41.38 -52.84
CA VAL A 13 51.32 -40.66 -51.73
C VAL A 13 52.12 -39.38 -52.04
N ALA A 14 51.50 -38.23 -51.71
CA ALA A 14 52.20 -37.07 -51.20
C ALA A 14 51.37 -36.44 -50.07
N VAL A 15 51.92 -36.50 -48.86
CA VAL A 15 51.42 -35.77 -47.69
C VAL A 15 51.70 -34.29 -47.92
N THR A 16 50.68 -33.46 -47.97
CA THR A 16 50.82 -32.01 -47.79
C THR A 16 49.83 -31.51 -46.74
N ARG A 17 50.40 -31.18 -45.57
CA ARG A 17 49.80 -30.32 -44.54
C ARG A 17 49.38 -28.99 -45.18
N SER A 18 48.08 -28.79 -45.41
CA SER A 18 47.49 -27.45 -45.53
C SER A 18 45.97 -27.55 -45.56
N THR A 19 45.33 -27.64 -44.39
CA THR A 19 43.89 -27.33 -44.22
C THR A 19 43.49 -27.29 -42.73
N VAL A 20 44.25 -26.61 -41.87
CA VAL A 20 43.84 -26.45 -40.44
C VAL A 20 43.83 -24.99 -39.97
N LEU A 21 44.32 -24.03 -40.76
CA LEU A 21 44.53 -22.66 -40.29
C LEU A 21 43.47 -21.62 -40.66
N THR A 22 42.37 -22.01 -41.31
CA THR A 22 41.32 -21.05 -41.75
C THR A 22 39.91 -21.30 -41.20
N VAL A 23 39.72 -22.29 -40.32
CA VAL A 23 38.38 -22.57 -39.72
C VAL A 23 38.28 -22.12 -38.25
N THR A 24 39.38 -21.87 -37.56
CA THR A 24 39.37 -21.42 -36.16
C THR A 24 39.18 -19.91 -35.99
N ALA A 25 39.34 -19.11 -37.05
CA ALA A 25 39.21 -17.65 -36.97
C ALA A 25 37.76 -17.11 -37.01
N ARG A 26 36.74 -17.96 -37.23
CA ARG A 26 35.32 -17.54 -37.26
C ARG A 26 34.52 -17.82 -35.99
N TYR A 27 35.08 -18.57 -35.04
CA TYR A 27 34.42 -18.87 -33.75
C TYR A 27 34.99 -18.08 -32.56
N ALA A 28 35.89 -17.13 -32.82
CA ALA A 28 36.47 -16.24 -31.81
C ALA A 28 36.07 -14.78 -32.03
N GLN A 29 34.91 -14.52 -32.64
CA GLN A 29 34.22 -13.27 -32.38
C GLN A 29 33.66 -13.41 -30.96
N ALA A 30 34.47 -13.06 -29.96
CA ALA A 30 33.96 -12.76 -28.64
C ALA A 30 32.74 -11.86 -28.85
N ALA A 31 31.56 -12.31 -28.40
CA ALA A 31 30.39 -11.46 -28.41
C ALA A 31 30.82 -10.14 -27.76
N ALA A 32 30.94 -9.08 -28.55
CA ALA A 32 31.29 -7.78 -28.04
C ALA A 32 30.26 -7.50 -26.94
N ALA A 33 30.70 -7.46 -25.68
CA ALA A 33 29.80 -7.24 -24.57
C ALA A 33 28.99 -5.99 -24.90
N ALA A 34 27.67 -6.13 -24.97
CA ALA A 34 26.79 -5.00 -25.20
C ALA A 34 27.14 -3.91 -24.19
N GLN A 35 27.20 -2.64 -24.62
CA GLN A 35 27.53 -1.57 -23.69
C GLN A 35 26.52 -1.58 -22.54
N PRO A 36 26.97 -1.52 -21.27
CA PRO A 36 26.10 -1.66 -20.12
C PRO A 36 25.10 -0.51 -20.08
N ARG A 37 23.84 -0.82 -19.77
CA ARG A 37 22.79 0.20 -19.66
C ARG A 37 22.83 0.85 -18.28
N ILE A 38 23.72 1.83 -18.13
CA ILE A 38 23.90 2.54 -16.87
C ILE A 38 22.76 3.53 -16.61
N LYS A 39 22.04 3.34 -15.50
CA LYS A 39 20.99 4.24 -15.01
C LYS A 39 21.46 5.00 -13.79
N THR A 40 21.22 6.30 -13.79
CA THR A 40 21.55 7.19 -12.68
C THR A 40 20.38 7.37 -11.72
N PHE A 41 20.64 7.20 -10.43
CA PHE A 41 19.73 7.45 -9.32
C PHE A 41 20.29 8.56 -8.43
N GLN A 42 19.48 9.57 -8.12
CA GLN A 42 19.77 10.58 -7.12
C GLN A 42 18.91 10.30 -5.89
N ILE A 43 19.56 9.99 -4.76
CA ILE A 43 18.88 9.54 -3.55
C ILE A 43 19.15 10.54 -2.42
N TYR A 44 18.09 10.92 -1.71
CA TYR A 44 18.18 11.72 -0.49
C TYR A 44 18.99 10.99 0.58
N ARG A 45 19.97 11.68 1.17
CA ARG A 45 20.83 11.20 2.24
C ARG A 45 20.79 12.15 3.43
N TRP A 46 20.75 11.57 4.63
CA TRP A 46 20.95 12.30 5.87
C TRP A 46 21.30 11.32 7.00
N ASP A 47 22.34 11.62 7.77
CA ASP A 47 22.82 10.77 8.85
C ASP A 47 22.65 11.44 10.23
N PRO A 48 21.76 10.95 11.11
CA PRO A 48 21.56 11.54 12.43
C PRO A 48 22.79 11.43 13.34
N ASP A 49 23.66 10.45 13.08
CA ASP A 49 24.84 10.16 13.89
C ASP A 49 26.03 11.09 13.55
N LYS A 50 25.90 11.91 12.51
CA LYS A 50 26.93 12.87 12.08
C LYS A 50 26.53 14.29 12.51
N PRO A 51 27.18 14.87 13.52
CA PRO A 51 26.86 16.21 14.01
C PRO A 51 26.98 17.26 12.90
N GLY A 52 25.94 18.07 12.73
CA GLY A 52 25.91 19.16 11.73
C GLY A 52 25.69 18.71 10.29
N ASP A 53 25.45 17.42 10.03
CA ASP A 53 25.17 16.92 8.69
C ASP A 53 23.87 17.52 8.14
N LYS A 54 23.94 17.92 6.86
CA LYS A 54 22.80 18.52 6.15
C LYS A 54 22.29 17.53 5.12
N PRO A 55 20.95 17.47 4.91
CA PRO A 55 20.39 16.67 3.84
C PRO A 55 21.00 17.01 2.49
N HIS A 56 21.36 15.99 1.73
CA HIS A 56 21.94 16.14 0.39
C HIS A 56 21.48 15.02 -0.54
N MET A 57 21.67 15.23 -1.84
CA MET A 57 21.42 14.20 -2.85
C MET A 57 22.72 13.51 -3.21
N GLN A 58 22.75 12.19 -3.13
CA GLN A 58 23.88 11.38 -3.60
C GLN A 58 23.50 10.65 -4.87
N THR A 59 24.43 10.64 -5.82
CA THR A 59 24.25 10.00 -7.13
C THR A 59 24.83 8.59 -7.11
N TYR A 60 24.09 7.63 -7.66
CA TYR A 60 24.51 6.26 -7.87
C TYR A 60 24.27 5.85 -9.31
N GLU A 61 25.16 5.05 -9.85
CA GLU A 61 25.08 4.48 -11.19
C GLU A 61 24.86 2.97 -11.06
N VAL A 62 23.83 2.46 -11.75
CA VAL A 62 23.46 1.04 -11.69
C VAL A 62 23.33 0.51 -13.10
N ASP A 63 24.01 -0.59 -13.39
CA ASP A 63 23.81 -1.34 -14.63
C ASP A 63 22.46 -2.08 -14.60
N LEU A 64 21.55 -1.68 -15.48
CA LEU A 64 20.21 -2.25 -15.59
C LEU A 64 20.21 -3.69 -16.11
N ASP A 65 21.25 -4.14 -16.80
CA ASP A 65 21.36 -5.52 -17.29
C ASP A 65 21.71 -6.50 -16.16
N MET A 66 22.21 -5.98 -15.03
CA MET A 66 22.60 -6.71 -13.83
C MET A 66 21.73 -6.33 -12.61
N CYS A 67 20.52 -5.81 -12.85
CA CYS A 67 19.58 -5.36 -11.84
C CYS A 67 18.17 -5.86 -12.13
N GLY A 68 17.39 -6.13 -11.08
CA GLY A 68 15.96 -6.40 -11.22
C GLY A 68 15.18 -5.18 -11.76
N PRO A 69 13.94 -5.39 -12.22
CA PRO A 69 13.17 -4.37 -12.94
C PRO A 69 12.60 -3.26 -12.06
N MET A 70 12.58 -3.42 -10.73
CA MET A 70 11.93 -2.48 -9.80
C MET A 70 12.94 -1.56 -9.13
N VAL A 71 12.50 -0.37 -8.73
CA VAL A 71 13.35 0.59 -8.00
C VAL A 71 13.87 0.00 -6.69
N LEU A 72 13.10 -0.86 -6.02
CA LEU A 72 13.59 -1.58 -4.83
C LEU A 72 14.79 -2.47 -5.14
N ASP A 73 14.84 -3.10 -6.31
CA ASP A 73 15.97 -3.95 -6.72
C ASP A 73 17.24 -3.10 -6.87
N ALA A 74 17.12 -1.91 -7.49
CA ALA A 74 18.21 -0.96 -7.59
C ALA A 74 18.68 -0.47 -6.21
N LEU A 75 17.76 -0.14 -5.29
CA LEU A 75 18.11 0.28 -3.93
C LEU A 75 18.86 -0.81 -3.15
N ILE A 76 18.41 -2.07 -3.27
CA ILE A 76 19.08 -3.23 -2.64
C ILE A 76 20.45 -3.45 -3.27
N LYS A 77 20.56 -3.37 -4.60
CA LYS A 77 21.83 -3.51 -5.32
C LYS A 77 22.83 -2.43 -4.90
N ILE A 78 22.42 -1.16 -4.90
CA ILE A 78 23.24 -0.05 -4.40
C ILE A 78 23.72 -0.33 -2.98
N LYS A 79 22.81 -0.75 -2.08
CA LYS A 79 23.17 -1.04 -0.69
C LYS A 79 24.16 -2.19 -0.57
N ASN A 80 23.98 -3.26 -1.34
CA ASN A 80 24.80 -4.46 -1.21
C ASN A 80 26.17 -4.34 -1.88
N GLU A 81 26.25 -3.63 -3.00
CA GLU A 81 27.42 -3.64 -3.88
C GLU A 81 28.19 -2.32 -3.90
N VAL A 82 27.55 -1.20 -3.56
CA VAL A 82 28.13 0.15 -3.70
C VAL A 82 28.27 0.87 -2.35
N ASP A 83 27.16 1.04 -1.62
CA ASP A 83 27.10 1.82 -0.39
C ASP A 83 26.16 1.17 0.65
N SER A 84 26.75 0.36 1.51
CA SER A 84 26.02 -0.32 2.59
C SER A 84 25.45 0.62 3.66
N THR A 85 25.80 1.90 3.66
CA THR A 85 25.23 2.90 4.59
C THR A 85 23.84 3.38 4.17
N LEU A 86 23.47 3.22 2.88
CA LEU A 86 22.15 3.60 2.37
C LEU A 86 21.04 2.87 3.14
N THR A 87 20.13 3.63 3.75
CA THR A 87 19.11 3.09 4.64
C THR A 87 17.69 3.36 4.13
N PHE A 88 16.87 2.29 4.06
CA PHE A 88 15.46 2.34 3.66
C PHE A 88 14.70 1.16 4.28
N ARG A 89 13.37 1.28 4.39
CA ARG A 89 12.51 0.18 4.85
C ARG A 89 12.07 -0.69 3.69
N ARG A 90 12.11 -2.01 3.88
CA ARG A 90 11.58 -3.02 2.93
C ARG A 90 11.29 -4.33 3.65
N SER A 91 10.31 -5.09 3.15
CA SER A 91 10.00 -6.44 3.65
C SER A 91 9.48 -7.35 2.53
N CYS A 92 8.21 -7.22 2.13
CA CYS A 92 7.51 -8.23 1.30
C CYS A 92 7.90 -8.33 -0.18
N ARG A 93 8.64 -7.36 -0.75
CA ARG A 93 8.99 -7.24 -2.19
C ARG A 93 7.85 -7.30 -3.24
N GLU A 94 6.59 -7.51 -2.85
CA GLU A 94 5.44 -7.63 -3.77
C GLU A 94 4.28 -6.65 -3.48
N GLY A 95 4.52 -5.60 -2.69
CA GLY A 95 3.58 -4.50 -2.52
C GLY A 95 2.41 -4.74 -1.56
N ILE A 96 2.49 -5.72 -0.67
CA ILE A 96 1.45 -6.01 0.32
C ILE A 96 1.72 -5.42 1.72
N CYS A 97 2.98 -5.28 2.13
CA CYS A 97 3.31 -4.81 3.50
C CYS A 97 3.35 -3.29 3.69
N GLY A 98 3.39 -2.51 2.60
CA GLY A 98 3.48 -1.05 2.65
C GLY A 98 4.80 -0.44 3.10
N SER A 99 5.81 -1.23 3.49
CA SER A 99 7.03 -0.70 4.14
C SER A 99 7.93 0.18 3.26
N CYS A 100 7.98 -0.08 1.94
CA CYS A 100 8.87 0.63 1.00
C CYS A 100 8.21 1.82 0.31
N ALA A 101 7.27 2.47 1.01
CA ALA A 101 6.64 3.70 0.56
C ALA A 101 7.65 4.85 0.57
N MET A 102 7.80 5.53 -0.56
CA MET A 102 8.72 6.65 -0.74
C MET A 102 8.27 7.52 -1.94
N ASN A 103 8.93 8.66 -2.13
CA ASN A 103 8.67 9.52 -3.29
C ASN A 103 9.69 9.23 -4.39
N ILE A 104 9.22 8.79 -5.55
CA ILE A 104 10.03 8.46 -6.73
C ILE A 104 9.58 9.35 -7.88
N ASN A 105 10.50 10.16 -8.42
CA ASN A 105 10.24 11.14 -9.47
C ASN A 105 9.05 12.08 -9.17
N GLY A 106 8.87 12.47 -7.91
CA GLY A 106 7.81 13.38 -7.47
C GLY A 106 6.50 12.69 -7.07
N GLY A 107 6.33 11.39 -7.36
CA GLY A 107 5.13 10.63 -6.98
C GLY A 107 5.36 9.71 -5.79
N ASN A 108 4.41 9.63 -4.86
CA ASN A 108 4.48 8.65 -3.77
C ASN A 108 4.04 7.27 -4.29
N THR A 109 4.85 6.26 -4.05
CA THR A 109 4.57 4.88 -4.50
C THR A 109 5.36 3.88 -3.66
N LEU A 110 5.19 2.58 -3.96
CA LEU A 110 5.99 1.51 -3.37
C LEU A 110 7.16 1.22 -4.29
N ALA A 111 8.39 1.30 -3.77
CA ALA A 111 9.59 1.03 -4.57
C ALA A 111 9.59 -0.37 -5.19
N CYS A 112 8.95 -1.36 -4.53
CA CYS A 112 8.86 -2.73 -5.03
C CYS A 112 7.86 -2.93 -6.17
N LEU A 113 6.97 -1.97 -6.43
CA LEU A 113 6.03 -2.01 -7.54
C LEU A 113 6.35 -0.96 -8.63
N ASN A 114 7.26 -0.03 -8.32
CA ASN A 114 7.66 1.00 -9.26
C ASN A 114 8.77 0.47 -10.17
N ARG A 115 8.44 0.26 -11.45
CA ARG A 115 9.42 -0.12 -12.47
C ARG A 115 10.44 0.98 -12.66
N ILE A 116 11.71 0.59 -12.82
CA ILE A 116 12.77 1.52 -13.19
C ILE A 116 12.47 2.09 -14.58
N ASP A 117 12.54 3.41 -14.72
CA ASP A 117 12.55 4.07 -16.03
C ASP A 117 13.82 3.67 -16.79
N THR A 118 13.67 2.86 -17.84
CA THR A 118 14.78 2.33 -18.64
C THR A 118 15.46 3.38 -19.51
N ASN A 119 14.93 4.61 -19.60
CA ASN A 119 15.61 5.73 -20.24
C ASN A 119 16.81 6.18 -19.38
N THR A 120 18.01 5.75 -19.75
CA THR A 120 19.26 6.02 -19.03
C THR A 120 19.65 7.49 -19.04
N SER A 121 19.18 8.29 -20.00
CA SER A 121 19.43 9.74 -20.06
C SER A 121 18.66 10.53 -18.99
N LYS A 122 17.64 9.94 -18.37
CA LYS A 122 16.88 10.57 -17.28
C LYS A 122 17.38 10.08 -15.93
N VAL A 123 17.66 11.01 -15.02
CA VAL A 123 18.00 10.70 -13.63
C VAL A 123 16.73 10.42 -12.83
N THR A 124 16.68 9.28 -12.14
CA THR A 124 15.58 8.97 -11.20
C THR A 124 15.87 9.59 -9.84
N LYS A 125 14.98 10.45 -9.34
CA LYS A 125 15.12 11.07 -8.01
C LYS A 125 14.29 10.33 -6.97
N ILE A 126 14.89 10.01 -5.83
CA ILE A 126 14.26 9.25 -4.74
C ILE A 126 14.38 10.06 -3.45
N TYR A 127 13.24 10.32 -2.82
CA TYR A 127 13.11 11.04 -1.56
C TYR A 127 12.29 10.20 -0.55
N PRO A 128 12.38 10.51 0.75
CA PRO A 128 11.45 10.00 1.75
C PRO A 128 10.01 10.43 1.42
N LEU A 129 9.05 9.89 2.17
CA LEU A 129 7.67 10.40 2.09
C LEU A 129 7.65 11.92 2.42
N PRO A 130 6.94 12.75 1.64
CA PRO A 130 6.99 14.20 1.79
C PRO A 130 6.47 14.70 3.15
N HIS A 131 7.08 15.79 3.64
CA HIS A 131 6.69 16.50 4.85
C HIS A 131 6.62 15.62 6.12
N MET A 132 7.53 14.67 6.21
CA MET A 132 7.72 13.81 7.38
C MET A 132 9.07 14.09 8.02
N TYR A 133 9.18 13.96 9.34
CA TYR A 133 10.48 13.96 10.00
C TYR A 133 11.27 12.73 9.53
N VAL A 134 12.51 12.94 9.11
CA VAL A 134 13.38 11.87 8.62
C VAL A 134 14.21 11.34 9.79
N VAL A 135 14.20 10.02 9.99
CA VAL A 135 15.01 9.34 11.01
C VAL A 135 16.42 9.09 10.47
N LYS A 136 16.55 8.62 9.22
CA LYS A 136 17.81 8.43 8.49
C LYS A 136 17.51 8.17 7.02
N ASP A 137 18.24 8.78 6.09
CA ASP A 137 18.08 8.57 4.64
C ASP A 137 16.60 8.55 4.19
N LEU A 138 16.10 7.42 3.67
CA LEU A 138 14.73 7.26 3.14
C LEU A 138 13.72 6.79 4.21
N VAL A 139 14.06 6.88 5.49
CA VAL A 139 13.27 6.36 6.61
C VAL A 139 12.55 7.49 7.34
N PRO A 140 11.26 7.74 7.07
CA PRO A 140 10.48 8.72 7.83
C PRO A 140 10.08 8.18 9.22
N ASP A 141 9.81 9.07 10.17
CA ASP A 141 9.10 8.73 11.41
C ASP A 141 7.60 8.58 11.12
N MET A 142 7.04 7.42 11.48
CA MET A 142 5.65 7.05 11.24
C MET A 142 4.77 7.08 12.50
N ASN A 143 5.33 7.50 13.65
CA ASN A 143 4.66 7.43 14.95
C ASN A 143 3.33 8.21 14.97
N ASN A 144 3.31 9.45 14.48
CA ASN A 144 2.08 10.26 14.41
C ASN A 144 0.99 9.59 13.55
N PHE A 145 1.38 9.08 12.38
CA PHE A 145 0.46 8.39 11.47
C PHE A 145 -0.20 7.16 12.12
N TYR A 146 0.59 6.35 12.86
CA TYR A 146 0.05 5.20 13.58
C TYR A 146 -0.79 5.59 14.81
N ALA A 147 -0.42 6.68 15.49
CA ALA A 147 -1.21 7.20 16.61
C ALA A 147 -2.61 7.65 16.15
N GLN A 148 -2.70 8.33 15.01
CA GLN A 148 -3.97 8.71 14.39
C GLN A 148 -4.78 7.49 13.92
N TYR A 149 -4.13 6.46 13.37
CA TYR A 149 -4.82 5.21 13.06
C TYR A 149 -5.40 4.54 14.32
N LYS A 150 -4.66 4.58 15.44
CA LYS A 150 -5.16 4.05 16.70
C LYS A 150 -6.34 4.84 17.26
N SER A 151 -6.38 6.16 17.10
CA SER A 151 -7.39 7.03 17.69
C SER A 151 -8.81 6.79 17.15
N ILE A 152 -8.93 6.28 15.93
CA ILE A 152 -10.22 5.89 15.32
C ILE A 152 -10.76 4.55 15.81
N GLU A 153 -10.06 3.86 16.71
CA GLU A 153 -10.42 2.53 17.25
C GLU A 153 -10.70 1.52 16.13
N PRO A 154 -9.67 1.09 15.37
CA PRO A 154 -9.85 0.36 14.12
C PRO A 154 -10.05 -1.15 14.37
N TYR A 155 -11.08 -1.48 15.14
CA TYR A 155 -11.51 -2.84 15.47
C TYR A 155 -13.03 -2.89 15.59
N LEU A 156 -13.59 -4.10 15.49
CA LEU A 156 -15.04 -4.32 15.56
C LEU A 156 -15.55 -4.01 16.96
N LYS A 157 -16.60 -3.20 17.06
CA LYS A 157 -17.25 -2.88 18.33
C LYS A 157 -18.72 -3.27 18.30
N ARG A 158 -19.14 -4.00 19.34
CA ARG A 158 -20.55 -4.38 19.57
C ARG A 158 -20.98 -3.92 20.97
N LYS A 159 -22.26 -3.63 21.16
CA LYS A 159 -22.81 -3.20 22.44
C LYS A 159 -22.80 -4.33 23.46
N ASP A 160 -23.03 -5.56 23.01
CA ASP A 160 -22.89 -6.79 23.81
C ASP A 160 -21.73 -7.65 23.27
N GLU A 161 -20.67 -7.77 24.06
CA GLU A 161 -19.49 -8.59 23.75
C GLU A 161 -19.55 -9.98 24.41
N SER A 162 -20.60 -10.30 25.19
CA SER A 162 -20.71 -11.57 25.93
C SER A 162 -20.81 -12.82 25.04
N GLN A 163 -21.15 -12.63 23.78
CA GLN A 163 -21.27 -13.69 22.77
C GLN A 163 -20.04 -13.82 21.87
N GLN A 164 -18.98 -13.04 22.13
CA GLN A 164 -17.76 -13.09 21.31
C GLN A 164 -17.14 -14.49 21.31
N GLY A 165 -16.84 -15.00 20.11
CA GLY A 165 -16.16 -16.29 19.92
C GLY A 165 -17.06 -17.52 19.98
N LYS A 166 -18.36 -17.38 20.26
CA LYS A 166 -19.30 -18.51 20.27
C LYS A 166 -19.71 -18.95 18.87
N GLU A 167 -20.06 -17.98 18.02
CA GLU A 167 -20.53 -18.22 16.65
C GLU A 167 -20.03 -17.12 15.71
N GLN A 168 -20.16 -17.36 14.39
CA GLN A 168 -19.85 -16.37 13.37
C GLN A 168 -20.95 -15.30 13.33
N TYR A 169 -20.58 -14.02 13.20
CA TYR A 169 -21.56 -12.97 12.95
C TYR A 169 -22.05 -13.04 11.51
N LEU A 170 -23.37 -13.11 11.33
CA LEU A 170 -24.00 -13.12 10.02
C LEU A 170 -23.78 -11.77 9.33
N GLN A 171 -23.40 -11.82 8.06
CA GLN A 171 -23.24 -10.66 7.18
C GLN A 171 -23.67 -11.08 5.77
N SER A 172 -24.56 -10.30 5.15
CA SER A 172 -24.99 -10.54 3.78
C SER A 172 -23.83 -10.31 2.79
N VAL A 173 -23.90 -10.93 1.62
CA VAL A 173 -22.91 -10.71 0.54
C VAL A 173 -22.89 -9.22 0.15
N ASP A 174 -24.05 -8.60 0.05
CA ASP A 174 -24.20 -7.17 -0.30
C ASP A 174 -23.55 -6.25 0.75
N ASP A 175 -23.72 -6.54 2.05
CA ASP A 175 -23.06 -5.78 3.11
C ASP A 175 -21.55 -5.98 3.11
N ARG A 176 -21.09 -7.21 2.87
CA ARG A 176 -19.66 -7.50 2.77
C ARG A 176 -19.03 -6.76 1.60
N GLN A 177 -19.72 -6.67 0.46
CA GLN A 177 -19.22 -5.98 -0.74
C GLN A 177 -18.97 -4.49 -0.49
N LYS A 178 -19.68 -3.85 0.45
CA LYS A 178 -19.43 -2.45 0.85
C LYS A 178 -18.02 -2.22 1.42
N LEU A 179 -17.36 -3.28 1.87
CA LEU A 179 -15.99 -3.21 2.40
C LEU A 179 -14.93 -3.24 1.29
N ASP A 180 -15.27 -3.72 0.09
CA ASP A 180 -14.33 -3.79 -1.04
C ASP A 180 -13.88 -2.38 -1.46
N GLY A 181 -12.58 -2.23 -1.70
CA GLY A 181 -11.94 -0.93 -1.92
C GLY A 181 -11.61 -0.17 -0.63
N LEU A 182 -11.87 -0.75 0.55
CA LEU A 182 -11.54 -0.17 1.86
C LEU A 182 -10.57 -1.04 2.67
N TYR A 183 -10.84 -2.34 2.83
CA TYR A 183 -10.05 -3.22 3.72
C TYR A 183 -8.68 -3.59 3.13
N GLU A 184 -8.47 -3.42 1.83
CA GLU A 184 -7.22 -3.69 1.11
C GLU A 184 -6.13 -2.63 1.37
N CYS A 185 -6.43 -1.63 2.20
CA CYS A 185 -5.47 -0.62 2.63
C CYS A 185 -4.32 -1.25 3.41
N ILE A 186 -3.10 -1.10 2.88
CA ILE A 186 -1.88 -1.65 3.48
C ILE A 186 -1.16 -0.69 4.44
N MET A 187 -1.82 0.40 4.84
CA MET A 187 -1.27 1.41 5.77
C MET A 187 0.13 1.95 5.40
N CYS A 188 0.39 2.16 4.10
CA CYS A 188 1.67 2.64 3.57
C CYS A 188 1.90 4.16 3.68
N ALA A 189 0.87 4.93 4.05
CA ALA A 189 0.87 6.40 4.12
C ALA A 189 1.17 7.19 2.83
N CYS A 190 1.31 6.55 1.65
CA CYS A 190 1.51 7.26 0.37
C CYS A 190 0.45 8.35 0.15
N CYS A 191 -0.82 8.05 0.44
CA CYS A 191 -1.95 8.96 0.23
C CYS A 191 -1.98 10.12 1.22
N SER A 192 -1.67 9.89 2.51
CA SER A 192 -1.65 10.98 3.50
C SER A 192 -0.47 11.93 3.25
N THR A 193 0.70 11.38 2.96
CA THR A 193 1.91 12.17 2.68
C THR A 193 1.95 12.77 1.27
N SER A 194 0.91 12.57 0.44
CA SER A 194 0.72 13.32 -0.80
C SER A 194 -0.32 14.45 -0.67
N CYS A 195 -1.02 14.52 0.48
CA CYS A 195 -2.12 15.45 0.71
C CYS A 195 -1.58 16.77 1.30
N PRO A 196 -1.73 17.92 0.60
CA PRO A 196 -1.27 19.20 1.14
C PRO A 196 -1.93 19.58 2.47
N SER A 197 -3.22 19.27 2.67
CA SER A 197 -3.88 19.50 3.96
C SER A 197 -3.19 18.78 5.13
N TYR A 198 -2.64 17.59 4.87
CA TYR A 198 -1.91 16.79 5.85
C TYR A 198 -0.47 17.29 6.05
N TRP A 199 0.14 17.90 5.04
CA TRP A 199 1.42 18.60 5.23
C TRP A 199 1.25 19.75 6.23
N TRP A 200 0.23 20.58 6.02
CA TRP A 200 0.04 21.77 6.86
C TRP A 200 -0.56 21.51 8.23
N ASN A 201 -1.39 20.48 8.38
CA ASN A 201 -2.14 20.21 9.62
C ASN A 201 -2.08 18.75 10.03
N GLY A 202 -0.99 18.03 9.72
CA GLY A 202 -0.85 16.60 10.00
C GLY A 202 -0.85 16.24 11.50
N ASP A 203 -0.78 17.22 12.38
CA ASP A 203 -0.96 17.10 13.83
C ASP A 203 -2.42 16.87 14.23
N LYS A 204 -3.38 17.47 13.50
CA LYS A 204 -4.82 17.43 13.83
C LYS A 204 -5.69 16.80 12.74
N TYR A 205 -5.38 17.02 11.47
CA TYR A 205 -6.08 16.39 10.36
C TYR A 205 -5.63 14.93 10.25
N LEU A 206 -6.58 13.99 10.37
CA LEU A 206 -6.29 12.54 10.39
C LEU A 206 -5.73 12.01 9.06
N GLY A 207 -6.02 12.71 7.96
CA GLY A 207 -5.54 12.31 6.65
C GLY A 207 -6.35 11.18 5.98
N PRO A 208 -6.17 11.01 4.66
CA PRO A 208 -6.95 10.10 3.84
C PRO A 208 -6.86 8.62 4.21
N ALA A 209 -5.68 8.13 4.63
CA ALA A 209 -5.55 6.72 5.00
C ALA A 209 -6.41 6.37 6.23
N VAL A 210 -6.30 7.19 7.28
CA VAL A 210 -7.02 6.99 8.54
C VAL A 210 -8.51 7.20 8.34
N LEU A 211 -8.92 8.25 7.61
CA LEU A 211 -10.34 8.51 7.36
C LEU A 211 -10.99 7.41 6.52
N MET A 212 -10.31 6.84 5.52
CA MET A 212 -10.84 5.69 4.78
C MET A 212 -11.01 4.46 5.69
N GLN A 213 -10.10 4.24 6.64
CA GLN A 213 -10.24 3.19 7.63
C GLN A 213 -11.35 3.48 8.66
N ALA A 214 -11.58 4.74 9.03
CA ALA A 214 -12.72 5.11 9.86
C ALA A 214 -14.02 4.78 9.13
N TYR A 215 -14.13 5.15 7.85
CA TYR A 215 -15.28 4.80 7.01
C TYR A 215 -15.49 3.29 6.90
N ARG A 216 -14.42 2.50 6.72
CA ARG A 216 -14.44 1.03 6.71
C ARG A 216 -15.12 0.42 7.94
N TRP A 217 -15.03 1.05 9.10
CA TRP A 217 -15.71 0.60 10.32
C TRP A 217 -17.14 1.14 10.42
N MET A 218 -17.40 2.36 9.94
CA MET A 218 -18.74 2.96 9.94
C MET A 218 -19.75 2.20 9.06
N VAL A 219 -19.27 1.56 7.98
CA VAL A 219 -20.12 0.83 7.01
C VAL A 219 -20.06 -0.69 7.13
N ASP A 220 -19.29 -1.23 8.08
CA ASP A 220 -19.34 -2.66 8.38
C ASP A 220 -20.64 -2.95 9.12
N SER A 221 -21.54 -3.75 8.53
CA SER A 221 -22.86 -4.05 9.11
C SER A 221 -22.82 -4.73 10.48
N ARG A 222 -21.64 -5.23 10.89
CA ARG A 222 -21.43 -5.88 12.19
C ARG A 222 -21.01 -4.90 13.28
N ASP A 223 -20.60 -3.68 12.94
CA ASP A 223 -20.20 -2.66 13.90
C ASP A 223 -21.40 -1.86 14.39
N GLU A 224 -21.52 -1.70 15.71
CA GLU A 224 -22.68 -1.06 16.35
C GLU A 224 -22.33 0.32 16.93
N TYR A 225 -21.22 0.94 16.48
CA TYR A 225 -20.71 2.22 17.00
C TYR A 225 -20.57 3.31 15.92
N THR A 226 -21.36 3.23 14.85
CA THR A 226 -21.29 4.20 13.74
C THR A 226 -21.49 5.65 14.20
N GLU A 227 -22.45 5.91 15.10
CA GLU A 227 -22.73 7.25 15.62
C GLU A 227 -21.55 7.79 16.45
N GLU A 228 -20.96 6.99 17.32
CA GLU A 228 -19.80 7.39 18.13
C GLU A 228 -18.55 7.59 17.27
N ARG A 229 -18.39 6.82 16.19
CA ARG A 229 -17.31 7.01 15.22
C ARG A 229 -17.46 8.32 14.45
N LEU A 230 -18.68 8.70 14.08
CA LEU A 230 -18.97 10.01 13.47
C LEU A 230 -18.76 11.15 14.47
N ALA A 231 -19.21 10.99 15.71
CA ALA A 231 -19.06 11.99 16.77
C ALA A 231 -17.59 12.38 17.02
N LYS A 232 -16.65 11.41 16.92
CA LYS A 232 -15.21 11.66 17.02
C LYS A 232 -14.64 12.57 15.92
N LEU A 233 -15.37 12.80 14.84
CA LEU A 233 -14.97 13.65 13.72
C LEU A 233 -15.64 15.03 13.74
N GLN A 234 -16.43 15.33 14.78
CA GLN A 234 -17.08 16.63 14.99
C GLN A 234 -16.12 17.70 15.52
N ASP A 235 -15.13 18.08 14.71
CA ASP A 235 -14.26 19.22 15.00
C ASP A 235 -13.74 19.83 13.69
N PRO A 236 -13.22 21.08 13.70
CA PRO A 236 -12.80 21.76 12.47
C PRO A 236 -11.66 21.07 11.70
N PHE A 237 -10.94 20.13 12.32
CA PHE A 237 -9.69 19.58 11.82
C PHE A 237 -9.78 18.13 11.36
N SER A 238 -10.23 17.20 12.22
CA SER A 238 -10.07 15.74 12.02
C SER A 238 -10.50 15.27 10.63
N LEU A 239 -11.65 15.75 10.16
CA LEU A 239 -12.23 15.45 8.85
C LEU A 239 -12.22 16.67 7.91
N TYR A 240 -12.62 17.84 8.41
CA TYR A 240 -13.03 18.98 7.58
C TYR A 240 -11.87 19.80 6.98
N ARG A 241 -10.61 19.36 7.13
CA ARG A 241 -9.48 19.88 6.33
C ARG A 241 -9.33 19.21 4.98
N CYS A 242 -10.13 18.20 4.66
CA CYS A 242 -10.19 17.65 3.31
C CYS A 242 -10.88 18.63 2.35
N HIS A 243 -10.09 19.22 1.44
CA HIS A 243 -10.56 20.14 0.39
C HIS A 243 -10.61 19.50 -1.00
N THR A 244 -10.83 18.19 -1.05
CA THR A 244 -11.03 17.44 -2.31
C THR A 244 -9.90 17.66 -3.34
N ILE A 245 -8.65 17.67 -2.88
CA ILE A 245 -7.44 17.84 -3.72
C ILE A 245 -7.14 16.60 -4.58
N MET A 246 -7.63 15.43 -4.15
CA MET A 246 -7.56 14.14 -4.87
C MET A 246 -6.16 13.54 -5.13
N ASN A 247 -5.07 14.15 -4.65
CA ASN A 247 -3.73 13.53 -4.65
C ASN A 247 -3.71 12.15 -3.97
N CYS A 248 -4.55 11.96 -2.95
CA CYS A 248 -4.62 10.72 -2.17
C CYS A 248 -5.05 9.52 -3.03
N THR A 249 -6.09 9.68 -3.85
CA THR A 249 -6.57 8.66 -4.77
C THR A 249 -5.60 8.45 -5.92
N LYS A 250 -5.08 9.54 -6.52
CA LYS A 250 -4.12 9.47 -7.62
C LYS A 250 -2.86 8.67 -7.28
N THR A 251 -2.36 8.80 -6.05
CA THR A 251 -1.08 8.19 -5.64
C THR A 251 -1.23 6.80 -5.02
N CYS A 252 -2.44 6.31 -4.80
CA CYS A 252 -2.66 5.07 -4.05
C CYS A 252 -2.10 3.86 -4.83
N PRO A 253 -1.06 3.16 -4.33
CA PRO A 253 -0.43 2.05 -5.07
C PRO A 253 -1.33 0.81 -5.18
N LYS A 254 -2.44 0.79 -4.44
CA LYS A 254 -3.44 -0.28 -4.45
C LYS A 254 -4.69 0.08 -5.25
N GLY A 255 -4.73 1.25 -5.89
CA GLY A 255 -5.89 1.70 -6.68
C GLY A 255 -7.13 2.04 -5.85
N LEU A 256 -6.99 2.24 -4.54
CA LEU A 256 -8.10 2.59 -3.64
C LEU A 256 -8.48 4.07 -3.76
N ASN A 257 -9.72 4.41 -3.37
CA ASN A 257 -10.25 5.77 -3.47
C ASN A 257 -10.59 6.39 -2.10
N PRO A 258 -9.57 6.82 -1.32
CA PRO A 258 -9.81 7.48 -0.04
C PRO A 258 -10.55 8.82 -0.17
N GLY A 259 -10.41 9.52 -1.30
CA GLY A 259 -11.16 10.75 -1.57
C GLY A 259 -12.68 10.51 -1.57
N LYS A 260 -13.13 9.43 -2.23
CA LYS A 260 -14.53 9.00 -2.23
C LYS A 260 -14.99 8.59 -0.82
N ALA A 261 -14.20 7.80 -0.10
CA ALA A 261 -14.54 7.40 1.28
C ALA A 261 -14.73 8.62 2.21
N ILE A 262 -13.85 9.63 2.11
CA ILE A 262 -14.00 10.89 2.86
C ILE A 262 -15.28 11.63 2.47
N ALA A 263 -15.65 11.65 1.19
CA ALA A 263 -16.90 12.27 0.75
C ALA A 263 -18.13 11.55 1.31
N GLU A 264 -18.11 10.22 1.37
CA GLU A 264 -19.19 9.44 2.00
C GLU A 264 -19.28 9.70 3.52
N ILE A 265 -18.14 9.80 4.22
CA ILE A 265 -18.16 10.26 5.63
C ILE A 265 -18.83 11.63 5.74
N LYS A 266 -18.47 12.59 4.88
CA LYS A 266 -19.10 13.93 4.93
C LYS A 266 -20.61 13.88 4.68
N LYS A 267 -21.09 12.98 3.82
CA LYS A 267 -22.54 12.77 3.60
C LYS A 267 -23.20 12.20 4.85
N MET A 268 -22.58 11.20 5.50
CA MET A 268 -23.05 10.67 6.78
C MET A 268 -23.05 11.74 7.88
N MET A 269 -22.00 12.57 7.94
CA MET A 269 -21.89 13.70 8.87
C MET A 269 -22.98 14.76 8.67
N ALA A 270 -23.52 14.91 7.45
CA ALA A 270 -24.59 15.87 7.18
C ALA A 270 -25.99 15.33 7.53
N THR A 271 -26.15 14.01 7.65
CA THR A 271 -27.46 13.36 7.85
C THR A 271 -27.63 12.69 9.21
N TYR A 272 -26.53 12.36 9.92
CA TYR A 272 -26.64 11.81 11.26
C TYR A 272 -27.24 12.86 12.20
N LYS A 273 -28.10 12.40 13.10
CA LYS A 273 -28.69 13.24 14.13
C LYS A 273 -27.83 13.07 15.37
N GLU A 274 -27.25 14.16 15.85
CA GLU A 274 -26.56 14.13 17.12
C GLU A 274 -27.55 13.75 18.23
N LYS A 275 -27.29 12.63 18.90
CA LYS A 275 -27.99 12.30 20.13
C LYS A 275 -27.51 13.31 21.18
N LYS A 276 -28.30 14.35 21.44
CA LYS A 276 -28.07 15.19 22.62
C LYS A 276 -28.09 14.26 23.82
N PRO A 277 -27.12 14.36 24.75
CA PRO A 277 -27.17 13.55 25.96
C PRO A 277 -28.51 13.78 26.63
N ASP A 278 -29.25 12.71 26.88
CA ASP A 278 -30.50 12.79 27.62
C ASP A 278 -30.19 13.41 28.99
N VAL A 279 -31.04 14.31 29.47
CA VAL A 279 -30.81 15.04 30.73
C VAL A 279 -30.59 14.06 31.90
N GLU A 280 -31.13 12.85 31.81
CA GLU A 280 -30.91 11.75 32.76
C GLU A 280 -29.47 11.21 32.77
N ASP A 281 -28.78 11.16 31.63
CA ASP A 281 -27.37 10.73 31.57
C ASP A 281 -26.43 11.76 32.21
N ILE A 282 -26.78 13.05 32.14
CA ILE A 282 -26.06 14.15 32.81
C ILE A 282 -26.24 14.04 34.34
N PHE A 283 -27.45 13.70 34.79
CA PHE A 283 -27.74 13.49 36.22
C PHE A 283 -27.03 12.25 36.79
N LEU A 284 -26.93 11.16 36.01
CA LEU A 284 -26.20 9.95 36.42
C LEU A 284 -24.69 10.17 36.50
N ALA A 285 -24.11 10.97 35.59
CA ALA A 285 -22.71 11.37 35.66
C ALA A 285 -22.40 12.29 36.86
N SER A 286 -23.37 13.08 37.31
CA SER A 286 -23.24 14.04 38.42
C SER A 286 -23.55 13.44 39.81
N GLY A 287 -24.06 12.21 39.88
CA GLY A 287 -24.58 11.58 41.10
C GLY A 287 -23.57 10.87 42.00
N LYS A 288 -22.32 10.67 41.57
CA LYS A 288 -21.27 10.02 42.39
C LYS A 288 -20.52 11.05 43.25
N GLY A 289 -21.19 11.59 44.26
CA GLY A 289 -20.56 12.52 45.19
C GLY A 289 -21.48 13.05 46.29
N ARG A 290 -22.08 12.16 47.09
CA ARG A 290 -22.64 12.57 48.41
C ARG A 290 -22.11 11.67 49.50
N GLY A 291 -21.19 12.24 50.28
CA GLY A 291 -20.71 11.69 51.53
C GLY A 291 -20.32 12.82 52.47
N GLN A 292 -21.25 13.12 53.37
CA GLN A 292 -21.07 13.75 54.70
C GLN A 292 -20.97 15.28 54.79
N ASN A 293 -22.03 15.81 55.41
CA ASN A 293 -22.17 17.13 56.01
C ASN A 293 -21.36 17.18 57.33
N PRO A 294 -20.85 18.35 57.73
CA PRO A 294 -21.20 18.80 59.08
C PRO A 294 -21.69 20.26 59.14
N ASN A 295 -22.49 20.46 60.17
CA ASN A 295 -23.35 21.59 60.53
C ASN A 295 -22.65 22.95 60.81
N PRO A 296 -23.44 24.04 60.93
CA PRO A 296 -23.01 25.42 60.73
C PRO A 296 -22.80 26.22 62.03
N VAL A 297 -21.91 27.22 61.96
CA VAL A 297 -21.81 28.39 62.86
C VAL A 297 -21.29 29.51 61.94
N GLY A 298 -21.96 30.63 61.65
CA GLY A 298 -22.67 31.58 62.52
C GLY A 298 -21.91 32.92 62.39
N GLY A 299 -22.58 34.00 61.97
CA GLY A 299 -22.02 35.36 62.06
C GLY A 299 -22.26 36.26 60.86
N ALA A 300 -23.26 37.13 60.98
CA ALA A 300 -23.59 38.18 60.04
C ALA A 300 -22.67 39.41 60.18
N SER A 301 -22.41 40.10 59.06
CA SER A 301 -22.40 41.57 58.98
C SER A 301 -22.42 41.98 57.51
N GLY A 302 -23.48 42.69 57.11
CA GLY A 302 -23.64 43.17 55.74
C GLY A 302 -22.81 44.42 55.43
N CYS A 303 -22.67 44.69 54.14
CA CYS A 303 -22.71 46.05 53.62
C CYS A 303 -23.17 46.00 52.16
N GLN A 304 -24.26 46.71 51.87
CA GLN A 304 -24.75 47.00 50.53
C GLN A 304 -23.79 47.95 49.82
N SER A 305 -23.49 47.70 48.54
CA SER A 305 -23.33 48.75 47.54
C SER A 305 -23.26 48.19 46.11
N GLN A 306 -24.31 48.52 45.35
CA GLN A 306 -24.27 48.93 43.95
C GLN A 306 -23.88 47.92 42.86
N CYS A 307 -24.93 47.38 42.24
CA CYS A 307 -24.97 46.94 40.86
C CYS A 307 -24.55 48.08 39.90
N ILE A 308 -23.39 47.91 39.25
CA ILE A 308 -22.92 48.59 38.04
C ILE A 308 -22.12 47.51 37.30
N GLY A 309 -22.37 47.08 36.07
CA GLY A 309 -23.46 47.34 35.14
C GLY A 309 -23.34 46.31 34.01
N ASP A 310 -24.41 45.55 33.79
CA ASP A 310 -24.63 44.68 32.62
C ASP A 310 -24.82 45.52 31.34
N ARG A 311 -23.76 46.23 30.91
CA ARG A 311 -23.79 47.04 29.69
C ARG A 311 -22.78 46.62 28.63
N GLU A 312 -21.67 45.97 28.97
CA GLU A 312 -20.68 45.52 27.98
C GLU A 312 -20.97 44.15 27.36
N LEU A 313 -21.76 43.29 27.99
CA LEU A 313 -22.13 41.97 27.43
C LEU A 313 -23.33 42.01 26.47
N ARG A 314 -24.04 43.15 26.36
CA ARG A 314 -25.15 43.34 25.39
C ARG A 314 -24.73 44.06 24.09
N GLU A 315 -23.51 44.60 24.01
CA GLU A 315 -23.01 45.23 22.78
C GLU A 315 -22.27 44.26 21.85
N LEU A 316 -21.59 43.23 22.40
CA LEU A 316 -20.97 42.17 21.60
C LEU A 316 -21.98 41.25 20.91
N SER A 317 -23.15 41.01 21.53
CA SER A 317 -24.23 40.23 20.90
C SER A 317 -24.99 41.02 19.82
N ARG A 318 -24.85 42.35 19.76
CA ARG A 318 -25.44 43.21 18.71
C ARG A 318 -24.53 43.39 17.50
N SER A 319 -23.21 43.19 17.63
CA SER A 319 -22.28 43.24 16.49
C SER A 319 -22.31 41.95 15.65
N GLU A 320 -22.51 40.78 16.26
CA GLU A 320 -22.56 39.50 15.53
C GLU A 320 -23.88 39.34 14.76
N GLN A 321 -24.99 39.83 15.30
CA GLN A 321 -26.30 39.78 14.62
C GLN A 321 -26.42 40.75 13.43
N LYS A 322 -25.53 41.75 13.33
CA LYS A 322 -25.52 42.73 12.23
C LYS A 322 -24.63 42.32 11.05
N CYS A 323 -23.85 41.23 11.18
CA CYS A 323 -23.12 40.63 10.07
C CYS A 323 -23.95 39.58 9.30
N GLU A 324 -24.98 38.97 9.91
CA GLU A 324 -25.83 37.99 9.24
C GLU A 324 -26.93 38.61 8.36
N GLU A 325 -27.37 39.85 8.61
CA GLU A 325 -28.38 40.51 7.77
C GLU A 325 -27.82 41.07 6.45
N ASN A 326 -26.50 41.35 6.36
CA ASN A 326 -25.90 41.93 5.15
C ASN A 326 -25.41 40.92 4.10
N GLN A 327 -25.24 39.64 4.45
CA GLN A 327 -24.90 38.60 3.45
C GLN A 327 -26.13 38.04 2.71
N VAL A 328 -27.33 38.20 3.27
CA VAL A 328 -28.57 37.74 2.65
C VAL A 328 -29.10 38.73 1.58
N CYS A 329 -28.73 40.02 1.65
CA CYS A 329 -29.14 41.02 0.67
C CYS A 329 -28.30 41.04 -0.63
N ILE A 330 -27.01 40.64 -0.60
CA ILE A 330 -26.16 40.65 -1.81
C ILE A 330 -26.45 39.44 -2.71
N MET A 331 -26.78 38.27 -2.14
CA MET A 331 -27.14 37.07 -2.90
C MET A 331 -28.52 37.15 -3.57
N ARG A 332 -29.44 37.97 -3.05
CA ARG A 332 -30.77 38.18 -3.66
C ARG A 332 -30.79 39.22 -4.79
N ALA A 333 -29.80 40.11 -4.88
CA ALA A 333 -29.70 41.10 -5.94
C ALA A 333 -29.07 40.54 -7.25
N CYS A 334 -28.21 39.52 -7.16
CA CYS A 334 -27.58 38.91 -8.34
C CYS A 334 -28.47 37.92 -9.10
N VAL A 335 -29.48 37.32 -8.44
CA VAL A 335 -30.34 36.31 -9.06
C VAL A 335 -31.48 36.93 -9.90
N LEU A 336 -31.82 38.21 -9.68
CA LEU A 336 -32.87 38.91 -10.44
C LEU A 336 -32.36 39.68 -11.67
N LEU A 337 -31.04 39.82 -11.85
CA LEU A 337 -30.44 40.54 -12.99
C LEU A 337 -30.06 39.64 -14.18
N LEU A 338 -30.21 38.31 -14.07
CA LEU A 338 -29.84 37.36 -15.11
C LEU A 338 -31.03 36.66 -15.81
N LEU A 339 -32.27 37.05 -15.49
CA LEU A 339 -33.49 36.43 -16.04
C LEU A 339 -34.38 37.38 -16.84
N GLY A 340 -33.80 38.37 -17.53
CA GLY A 340 -34.60 39.27 -18.36
C GLY A 340 -33.80 40.05 -19.39
N LEU A 341 -33.48 39.43 -20.54
CA LEU A 341 -33.79 39.97 -21.88
C LEU A 341 -33.20 39.05 -22.98
N PRO A 342 -34.04 38.56 -23.93
CA PRO A 342 -33.63 37.63 -24.97
C PRO A 342 -33.45 38.30 -26.35
N VAL A 343 -32.87 37.54 -27.28
CA VAL A 343 -32.95 37.67 -28.76
C VAL A 343 -32.23 38.87 -29.40
N LEU A 344 -31.08 38.60 -30.02
CA LEU A 344 -30.80 38.95 -31.44
C LEU A 344 -29.42 38.42 -31.86
N MET A 345 -29.34 38.06 -33.14
CA MET A 345 -28.17 37.58 -33.90
C MET A 345 -27.96 36.06 -33.92
N ALA A 346 -28.79 35.43 -34.74
CA ALA A 346 -28.37 34.28 -35.54
C ALA A 346 -27.39 34.74 -36.64
N GLN A 347 -26.44 33.85 -36.97
CA GLN A 347 -25.84 33.56 -38.28
C GLN A 347 -24.30 33.47 -38.28
N GLN A 348 -23.84 32.38 -38.91
CA GLN A 348 -22.46 32.02 -39.32
C GLN A 348 -21.59 31.48 -38.17
N THR A 349 -20.98 30.28 -38.18
CA THR A 349 -20.61 29.35 -39.26
C THR A 349 -20.01 28.07 -38.64
N SER A 350 -20.55 26.90 -39.00
CA SER A 350 -19.86 25.64 -39.37
C SER A 350 -18.81 24.92 -38.47
N TYR A 351 -19.02 23.59 -38.39
CA TYR A 351 -18.02 22.49 -38.36
C TYR A 351 -17.22 22.20 -37.06
N LEU A 352 -17.65 21.19 -36.29
CA LEU A 352 -17.09 19.81 -36.28
C LEU A 352 -17.76 19.00 -35.16
N ASP A 353 -18.41 17.91 -35.57
CA ASP A 353 -19.06 16.91 -34.73
C ASP A 353 -18.03 15.82 -34.38
N TYR A 354 -17.83 15.56 -33.09
CA TYR A 354 -17.15 14.37 -32.58
C TYR A 354 -17.96 13.89 -31.38
N GLY A 355 -18.76 12.87 -31.60
CA GLY A 355 -19.62 12.24 -30.61
C GLY A 355 -18.84 11.57 -29.49
N ASP A 356 -19.42 11.66 -28.29
CA ASP A 356 -19.06 10.90 -27.11
C ASP A 356 -19.22 9.38 -27.34
N PRO A 357 -18.31 8.54 -26.79
CA PRO A 357 -18.50 7.10 -26.75
C PRO A 357 -19.30 6.67 -25.51
N ASP A 358 -20.49 6.13 -25.76
CA ASP A 358 -21.30 5.38 -24.79
C ASP A 358 -20.79 3.93 -24.59
N PRO A 359 -21.23 3.23 -23.51
CA PRO A 359 -20.54 2.12 -22.87
C PRO A 359 -20.75 0.77 -23.57
N PHE A 360 -19.71 -0.08 -23.57
CA PHE A 360 -19.77 -1.44 -24.10
C PHE A 360 -20.67 -2.35 -23.26
N ASP A 361 -21.68 -2.86 -23.96
CA ASP A 361 -22.68 -3.88 -23.62
C ASP A 361 -22.06 -5.29 -23.58
N TYR A 362 -22.43 -6.09 -22.57
CA TYR A 362 -22.08 -7.50 -22.48
C TYR A 362 -23.07 -8.31 -23.32
N GLY A 363 -22.69 -8.55 -24.58
CA GLY A 363 -23.42 -9.43 -25.48
C GLY A 363 -23.44 -10.89 -25.02
N HIS A 364 -24.65 -11.40 -24.80
CA HIS A 364 -24.99 -12.82 -24.87
C HIS A 364 -24.58 -13.40 -26.23
N ASN A 365 -23.89 -14.54 -26.24
CA ASN A 365 -23.74 -15.37 -27.44
C ASN A 365 -24.50 -16.70 -27.26
N PRO A 366 -25.26 -17.14 -28.28
CA PRO A 366 -26.18 -18.28 -28.21
C PRO A 366 -25.50 -19.64 -28.35
N GLU A 367 -26.22 -20.65 -27.87
CA GLU A 367 -25.92 -22.08 -27.88
C GLU A 367 -25.47 -22.60 -29.26
N LEU A 368 -24.37 -23.35 -29.26
CA LEU A 368 -23.96 -24.20 -30.38
C LEU A 368 -23.94 -25.65 -29.88
N SER A 369 -24.98 -26.41 -30.21
CA SER A 369 -25.10 -27.84 -29.94
C SER A 369 -24.30 -28.67 -30.97
N PRO A 370 -23.40 -29.58 -30.55
CA PRO A 370 -22.88 -30.61 -31.44
C PRO A 370 -23.80 -31.85 -31.44
N GLN A 371 -24.14 -32.32 -32.64
CA GLN A 371 -24.94 -33.52 -32.91
C GLN A 371 -24.16 -34.80 -32.60
N LEU A 372 -24.83 -35.78 -31.98
CA LEU A 372 -24.36 -37.14 -31.72
C LEU A 372 -24.44 -38.02 -33.00
N PRO A 373 -23.42 -38.82 -33.33
CA PRO A 373 -23.57 -40.00 -34.17
C PRO A 373 -24.04 -41.21 -33.33
N ALA A 374 -24.89 -42.03 -33.94
CA ALA A 374 -25.49 -43.20 -33.32
C ALA A 374 -24.54 -44.41 -33.23
N GLY A 375 -24.64 -45.13 -32.11
CA GLY A 375 -24.40 -46.57 -32.01
C GLY A 375 -22.97 -47.01 -31.74
N GLN A 376 -22.66 -47.33 -30.48
CA GLN A 376 -22.00 -48.58 -30.09
C GLN A 376 -22.01 -48.76 -28.56
N THR A 377 -22.07 -50.02 -28.16
CA THR A 377 -22.46 -50.59 -26.86
C THR A 377 -21.43 -50.45 -25.75
N ALA A 378 -21.92 -50.49 -24.52
CA ALA A 378 -21.17 -50.53 -23.27
C ALA A 378 -20.21 -51.73 -23.18
N LEU A 379 -18.91 -51.45 -23.02
CA LEU A 379 -17.99 -52.27 -22.22
C LEU A 379 -16.73 -51.43 -21.90
N GLU A 380 -16.42 -51.35 -20.60
CA GLU A 380 -15.11 -51.02 -20.00
C GLU A 380 -14.37 -49.76 -20.48
N LEU A 381 -14.64 -48.65 -19.79
CA LEU A 381 -13.59 -47.66 -19.52
C LEU A 381 -13.62 -47.33 -18.04
N GLN A 382 -12.61 -47.79 -17.31
CA GLN A 382 -12.34 -47.35 -15.94
C GLN A 382 -12.16 -45.84 -15.98
N THR A 383 -13.13 -45.10 -15.43
CA THR A 383 -12.98 -43.68 -15.15
C THR A 383 -11.97 -43.54 -14.02
N GLU A 384 -10.82 -42.90 -14.29
CA GLU A 384 -10.02 -42.31 -13.23
C GLU A 384 -10.86 -41.27 -12.48
N PRO A 385 -10.75 -41.15 -11.14
CA PRO A 385 -11.62 -40.26 -10.39
C PRO A 385 -11.32 -38.80 -10.68
N THR A 386 -12.37 -38.08 -11.09
CA THR A 386 -12.48 -36.63 -11.08
C THR A 386 -12.42 -36.11 -9.64
N GLU A 387 -11.59 -35.10 -9.40
CA GLU A 387 -11.38 -34.33 -8.14
C GLU A 387 -10.83 -35.11 -6.92
N PRO A 388 -9.62 -34.79 -6.43
CA PRO A 388 -9.20 -35.25 -5.11
C PRO A 388 -9.88 -34.40 -4.03
N GLY A 389 -10.75 -35.03 -3.25
CA GLY A 389 -11.36 -34.45 -2.05
C GLY A 389 -10.37 -34.13 -0.92
N PRO A 390 -10.84 -33.65 0.24
CA PRO A 390 -10.04 -33.01 1.31
C PRO A 390 -9.08 -33.92 2.11
N LEU A 391 -8.69 -35.08 1.59
CA LEU A 391 -8.08 -36.17 2.36
C LEU A 391 -6.55 -36.30 2.22
N ASP A 392 -5.88 -35.42 1.48
CA ASP A 392 -4.44 -35.57 1.19
C ASP A 392 -3.59 -34.38 1.67
N CYS A 393 -3.79 -33.99 2.94
CA CYS A 393 -3.00 -32.94 3.60
C CYS A 393 -2.21 -33.52 4.79
N ARG A 394 -0.92 -33.19 4.88
CA ARG A 394 -0.02 -33.59 5.98
C ARG A 394 0.50 -32.38 6.72
N GLU A 395 0.75 -32.51 8.03
CA GLU A 395 1.38 -31.46 8.82
C GLU A 395 2.91 -31.62 8.82
N GLU A 396 3.61 -30.58 8.39
CA GLU A 396 5.07 -30.52 8.41
C GLU A 396 5.56 -29.56 9.49
N LYS A 397 6.51 -30.04 10.29
CA LYS A 397 7.15 -29.25 11.35
C LYS A 397 8.50 -28.72 10.86
N TYR A 398 8.77 -27.43 11.03
CA TYR A 398 10.01 -26.80 10.63
C TYR A 398 10.54 -25.84 11.70
N PRO A 399 11.86 -25.68 11.85
CA PRO A 399 12.44 -24.74 12.81
C PRO A 399 12.18 -23.30 12.35
N CYS A 400 11.37 -22.57 13.11
CA CYS A 400 11.13 -21.16 12.90
C CYS A 400 11.96 -20.33 13.89
N THR A 401 12.67 -19.33 13.37
CA THR A 401 13.38 -18.36 14.20
C THR A 401 12.47 -17.19 14.52
N ARG A 402 12.09 -17.05 15.79
CA ARG A 402 11.32 -15.90 16.25
C ARG A 402 12.25 -14.96 17.00
N LEU A 403 12.31 -13.70 16.54
CA LEU A 403 13.16 -12.66 17.10
C LEU A 403 12.35 -11.84 18.11
N TYR A 404 12.71 -11.91 19.39
CA TYR A 404 12.06 -11.12 20.44
C TYR A 404 12.95 -9.93 20.81
N SER A 405 12.35 -8.76 20.91
CA SER A 405 13.02 -7.55 21.43
C SER A 405 12.79 -7.47 22.93
N VAL A 406 13.81 -7.78 23.73
CA VAL A 406 13.75 -7.70 25.19
C VAL A 406 14.55 -6.48 25.66
N HIS A 407 13.99 -5.69 26.58
CA HIS A 407 14.75 -4.63 27.25
C HIS A 407 15.36 -5.21 28.51
N GLN A 408 16.66 -5.50 28.48
CA GLN A 408 17.37 -6.02 29.64
C GLN A 408 18.23 -4.90 30.24
N PRO A 409 18.12 -4.62 31.55
CA PRO A 409 18.94 -3.60 32.18
C PRO A 409 20.39 -4.09 32.23
N CYS A 410 21.26 -3.45 31.45
CA CYS A 410 22.69 -3.72 31.47
C CYS A 410 23.39 -2.70 32.37
N LYS A 411 24.08 -3.19 33.39
CA LYS A 411 24.94 -2.38 34.26
C LYS A 411 26.34 -2.33 33.65
N GLN A 412 26.79 -1.15 33.26
CA GLN A 412 28.16 -0.94 32.79
C GLN A 412 28.89 -0.03 33.77
N CYS A 413 29.96 -0.54 34.36
CA CYS A 413 30.78 0.21 35.31
C CYS A 413 32.07 0.68 34.64
N LEU A 414 32.39 1.96 34.79
CA LEU A 414 33.68 2.52 34.44
C LEU A 414 34.29 3.05 35.73
N ASN A 415 35.40 2.45 36.15
CA ASN A 415 36.01 2.63 37.47
C ASN A 415 34.98 2.37 38.60
N ASN A 416 34.74 3.35 39.47
CA ASN A 416 33.85 3.25 40.62
C ASN A 416 32.42 3.77 40.36
N ILE A 417 32.06 4.09 39.11
CA ILE A 417 30.73 4.59 38.76
C ILE A 417 30.07 3.61 37.79
N CYS A 418 28.87 3.16 38.15
CA CYS A 418 28.08 2.23 37.36
C CYS A 418 26.84 2.89 36.80
N PHE A 419 26.66 2.78 35.49
CA PHE A 419 25.50 3.26 34.78
C PHE A 419 24.60 2.08 34.41
N TYR A 420 23.29 2.25 34.60
CA TYR A 420 22.29 1.28 34.15
C TYR A 420 21.66 1.80 32.86
N SER A 421 21.77 1.02 31.78
CA SER A 421 21.19 1.35 30.48
C SER A 421 20.23 0.25 30.05
N LEU A 422 19.03 0.64 29.63
CA LEU A 422 18.06 -0.27 29.01
C LEU A 422 18.42 -0.43 27.53
N ARG A 423 19.36 -1.33 27.23
CA ARG A 423 19.66 -1.67 25.84
C ARG A 423 18.67 -2.72 25.34
N ARG A 424 18.20 -2.52 24.10
CA ARG A 424 17.34 -3.48 23.41
C ARG A 424 18.21 -4.62 22.89
N VAL A 425 17.98 -5.83 23.40
CA VAL A 425 18.67 -7.05 23.00
C VAL A 425 17.69 -7.94 22.25
N TYR A 426 18.14 -8.50 21.13
CA TYR A 426 17.33 -9.43 20.34
C TYR A 426 17.68 -10.86 20.71
N VAL A 427 16.70 -11.61 21.19
CA VAL A 427 16.83 -13.04 21.50
C VAL A 427 16.22 -13.84 20.34
N ILE A 428 16.99 -14.77 19.78
CA ILE A 428 16.53 -15.70 18.74
C ILE A 428 16.17 -17.01 19.43
N ASN A 429 14.87 -17.31 19.50
CA ASN A 429 14.43 -18.67 19.88
C ASN A 429 14.29 -19.51 18.61
N LYS A 430 14.74 -20.77 18.70
CA LYS A 430 14.47 -21.80 17.70
C LYS A 430 13.20 -22.53 18.13
N GLU A 431 12.05 -22.06 17.69
CA GLU A 431 10.77 -22.74 17.90
C GLU A 431 10.52 -23.71 16.75
N ILE A 432 9.71 -24.75 16.98
CA ILE A 432 9.26 -25.64 15.90
C ILE A 432 7.85 -25.17 15.52
N CYS A 433 7.71 -24.64 14.30
CA CYS A 433 6.45 -24.24 13.73
C CYS A 433 5.86 -25.38 12.90
N GLU A 434 4.54 -25.46 12.82
CA GLU A 434 3.82 -26.48 12.05
C GLU A 434 3.05 -25.79 10.92
N ARG A 435 3.05 -26.40 9.73
CA ARG A 435 2.23 -25.98 8.60
C ARG A 435 1.57 -27.20 7.97
N THR A 436 0.29 -27.06 7.61
CA THR A 436 -0.42 -28.05 6.80
C THR A 436 -0.03 -27.87 5.33
N VAL A 437 0.42 -28.95 4.69
CA VAL A 437 0.79 -29.03 3.27
C VAL A 437 -0.16 -30.02 2.61
N CYS A 438 -0.92 -29.56 1.63
CA CYS A 438 -1.86 -30.38 0.87
C CYS A 438 -1.26 -30.78 -0.49
N ALA A 439 -1.57 -31.97 -0.99
CA ALA A 439 -1.06 -32.48 -2.28
C ALA A 439 -1.34 -31.51 -3.45
N HIS A 440 -2.47 -30.79 -3.42
CA HIS A 440 -2.77 -29.76 -4.40
C HIS A 440 -1.80 -28.55 -4.34
N GLU A 441 -1.35 -28.15 -3.14
CA GLU A 441 -0.34 -27.10 -3.00
C GLU A 441 1.03 -27.56 -3.51
N GLU A 442 1.38 -28.85 -3.37
CA GLU A 442 2.61 -29.42 -3.93
C GLU A 442 2.57 -29.46 -5.46
N LEU A 443 1.42 -29.83 -6.05
CA LEU A 443 1.20 -29.78 -7.50
C LEU A 443 1.32 -28.35 -8.05
N ILE A 444 0.66 -27.38 -7.41
CA ILE A 444 0.78 -25.96 -7.79
C ILE A 444 2.23 -25.48 -7.66
N ARG A 445 2.95 -25.92 -6.63
CA ARG A 445 4.37 -25.57 -6.44
C ARG A 445 5.26 -26.23 -7.50
N ALA A 446 4.96 -27.45 -7.91
CA ALA A 446 5.64 -28.15 -8.99
C ALA A 446 5.39 -27.47 -10.35
N ASP A 447 4.16 -27.01 -10.61
CA ASP A 447 3.82 -26.26 -11.82
C ASP A 447 4.46 -24.87 -11.84
N LEU A 448 4.47 -24.15 -10.72
CA LEU A 448 5.23 -22.91 -10.56
C LEU A 448 6.73 -23.11 -10.79
N CYS A 449 7.30 -24.21 -10.31
CA CYS A 449 8.70 -24.55 -10.57
C CYS A 449 8.95 -24.90 -12.06
N ARG A 450 7.96 -25.53 -12.71
CA ARG A 450 7.99 -25.88 -14.14
C ARG A 450 7.96 -24.64 -15.03
N ASP A 451 7.16 -23.65 -14.65
CA ASP A 451 7.06 -22.34 -15.31
C ASP A 451 8.30 -21.46 -15.06
N GLN A 452 8.86 -21.53 -13.84
CA GLN A 452 10.02 -20.73 -13.47
C GLN A 452 11.33 -21.25 -14.08
N PHE A 453 11.42 -22.55 -14.40
CA PHE A 453 12.62 -23.19 -14.96
C PHE A 453 12.30 -24.07 -16.18
N PRO A 454 11.98 -23.48 -17.35
CA PRO A 454 11.50 -24.21 -18.53
C PRO A 454 12.50 -25.23 -19.09
N ARG A 455 13.81 -25.07 -18.80
CA ARG A 455 14.85 -26.04 -19.21
C ARG A 455 14.80 -27.37 -18.44
N CYS A 456 14.40 -27.38 -17.16
CA CYS A 456 14.23 -28.62 -16.39
C CYS A 456 12.89 -29.30 -16.75
N SER A 457 11.86 -28.54 -17.13
CA SER A 457 10.58 -29.07 -17.67
C SER A 457 10.79 -29.91 -18.94
N VAL A 458 11.56 -29.38 -19.89
CA VAL A 458 11.90 -30.10 -21.13
C VAL A 458 12.68 -31.38 -20.83
N ALA A 459 13.66 -31.35 -19.92
CA ALA A 459 14.43 -32.54 -19.57
C ALA A 459 13.60 -33.65 -18.87
N ALA A 460 12.57 -33.27 -18.10
CA ALA A 460 11.65 -34.20 -17.44
C ALA A 460 10.74 -34.92 -18.46
N VAL A 461 10.21 -34.19 -19.44
CA VAL A 461 9.33 -34.74 -20.49
C VAL A 461 10.08 -35.72 -21.41
N ILE A 462 11.38 -35.53 -21.62
CA ILE A 462 12.21 -36.39 -22.47
C ILE A 462 12.90 -37.52 -21.67
N GLY A 463 12.61 -37.66 -20.37
CA GLY A 463 13.17 -38.73 -19.53
C GLY A 463 14.67 -38.59 -19.22
N GLN A 464 15.24 -37.39 -19.38
CA GLN A 464 16.68 -37.12 -19.22
C GLN A 464 17.05 -36.50 -17.85
N CYS A 465 16.15 -36.54 -16.85
CA CYS A 465 16.45 -36.02 -15.52
C CYS A 465 17.69 -36.68 -14.87
N GLY A 466 17.94 -37.97 -15.14
CA GLY A 466 19.05 -38.71 -14.56
C GLY A 466 20.45 -38.23 -15.01
N THR A 467 20.58 -37.62 -16.18
CA THR A 467 21.87 -37.13 -16.71
C THR A 467 22.22 -35.71 -16.26
N LEU A 468 21.25 -34.97 -15.70
CA LEU A 468 21.41 -33.59 -15.20
C LEU A 468 21.52 -33.50 -13.66
N GLY A 469 21.64 -34.65 -12.99
CA GLY A 469 21.42 -34.87 -11.55
C GLY A 469 22.26 -34.07 -10.55
N GLY A 470 23.15 -33.18 -11.00
CA GLY A 470 23.84 -32.21 -10.14
C GLY A 470 23.46 -30.74 -10.34
N ASN A 471 22.95 -30.37 -11.53
CA ASN A 471 22.77 -28.97 -11.91
C ASN A 471 21.32 -28.48 -11.76
N CYS A 472 20.29 -29.29 -12.08
CA CYS A 472 18.90 -28.88 -11.79
C CYS A 472 18.66 -28.77 -10.26
N GLY A 473 19.28 -29.63 -9.43
CA GLY A 473 19.15 -29.56 -7.97
C GLY A 473 19.66 -28.24 -7.36
N LYS A 474 20.68 -27.62 -7.96
CA LYS A 474 21.21 -26.31 -7.53
C LYS A 474 20.39 -25.13 -8.05
N SER A 475 19.78 -25.24 -9.23
CA SER A 475 18.94 -24.19 -9.81
C SER A 475 17.52 -24.16 -9.27
N CYS A 476 16.93 -25.32 -8.95
CA CYS A 476 15.55 -25.41 -8.46
C CYS A 476 15.44 -25.29 -6.92
N GLY A 477 16.55 -25.11 -6.21
CA GLY A 477 16.55 -24.89 -4.75
C GLY A 477 15.95 -26.03 -3.93
N GLY A 478 15.95 -27.27 -4.47
CA GLY A 478 15.36 -28.44 -3.84
C GLY A 478 13.84 -28.58 -3.97
N CYS A 479 13.21 -27.96 -4.98
CA CYS A 479 11.82 -28.30 -5.36
C CYS A 479 11.69 -29.76 -5.79
#